data_AF-A0A9D8RU28-F1
#
_entry.id   AF-A0A9D8RU28-F1
#
_cell.length_a   1.000
_cell.length_b   1.000
_cell.length_c   1.000
_cell.angle_alpha   90.00
_cell.angle_beta   90.00
_cell.angle_gamma   90.00
#
_symmetry.space_group_name_H-M   'P 1'
#
loop_
_entity.id
_entity.type
_entity.pdbx_description
1 polymer ?
#
loop_
_entity_poly.entity_id
_entity_poly.type
_entity_poly.pdbx_seq_one_letter_code
_entity_poly.pdbx_strand_id
1 'polypeptide(L)'
;MKENKNRWAYITYIAVGVMVFFISAAIWQLFTETEPLKIVKILSDAFTLPGVLFIGIAVMGWISSKGTFDIFGYSVRGLFDLWKKESYYKTESFYDYRVKKDEKRKPFNLPMLLVGCGFLLIGALLTVAFLLME
;
A
#
# COMPACT_ATOMS: atom_id res chain seq x y z
N MET A 1 12.40 12.86 -19.22
CA MET A 1 12.44 11.39 -19.00
C MET A 1 11.74 10.91 -17.70
N LYS A 2 11.50 11.77 -16.68
CA LYS A 2 10.76 11.38 -15.44
C LYS A 2 9.25 11.09 -15.66
N GLU A 3 8.61 11.77 -16.61
CA GLU A 3 7.17 11.62 -16.88
C GLU A 3 6.77 10.21 -17.37
N ASN A 4 7.57 9.63 -18.28
CA ASN A 4 7.26 8.30 -18.85
C ASN A 4 7.36 7.21 -17.77
N LYS A 5 8.35 7.29 -16.88
CA LYS A 5 8.53 6.33 -15.78
C LYS A 5 7.33 6.29 -14.82
N ASN A 6 6.70 7.44 -14.58
CA ASN A 6 5.51 7.51 -13.72
C ASN A 6 4.29 6.87 -14.39
N ARG A 7 4.12 7.01 -15.72
CA ARG A 7 3.01 6.39 -16.46
C ARG A 7 3.01 4.86 -16.36
N TRP A 8 4.17 4.23 -16.53
CA TRP A 8 4.30 2.77 -16.35
C TRP A 8 3.95 2.33 -14.93
N ALA A 9 4.31 3.13 -13.92
CA ALA A 9 3.93 2.83 -12.54
C ALA A 9 2.39 2.85 -12.36
N TYR A 10 1.68 3.86 -12.89
CA TYR A 10 0.22 3.87 -12.87
C TYR A 10 -0.38 2.63 -13.53
N ILE A 11 0.11 2.26 -14.71
CA ILE A 11 -0.36 1.06 -15.44
C ILE A 11 -0.13 -0.20 -14.60
N THR A 12 1.04 -0.34 -13.98
CA THR A 12 1.31 -1.52 -13.13
C THR A 12 0.39 -1.60 -11.92
N TYR A 13 0.12 -0.48 -11.23
CA TYR A 13 -0.77 -0.50 -10.06
C TYR A 13 -2.22 -0.75 -10.45
N ILE A 14 -2.68 -0.19 -11.57
CA ILE A 14 -4.01 -0.47 -12.11
C ILE A 14 -4.14 -1.95 -12.49
N ALA A 15 -3.15 -2.51 -13.19
CA ALA A 15 -3.16 -3.92 -13.58
C ALA A 15 -3.21 -4.86 -12.36
N VAL A 16 -2.43 -4.56 -11.31
CA VAL A 16 -2.47 -5.32 -10.05
C VAL A 16 -3.83 -5.15 -9.37
N GLY A 17 -4.40 -3.94 -9.34
CA GLY A 17 -5.72 -3.68 -8.75
C GLY A 17 -6.83 -4.45 -9.44
N VAL A 18 -6.83 -4.46 -10.78
CA VAL A 18 -7.76 -5.25 -11.60
C VAL A 18 -7.59 -6.74 -11.34
N MET A 19 -6.35 -7.23 -11.23
CA MET A 19 -6.09 -8.64 -10.90
C MET A 19 -6.67 -9.04 -9.54
N VAL A 20 -6.47 -8.21 -8.50
CA VAL A 20 -7.03 -8.44 -7.16
C VAL A 20 -8.56 -8.39 -7.18
N PHE A 21 -9.14 -7.50 -7.98
CA PHE A 21 -10.60 -7.45 -8.20
C PHE A 21 -11.12 -8.75 -8.82
N PHE A 22 -10.50 -9.27 -9.88
CA PHE A 22 -10.94 -10.52 -10.50
C PHE A 22 -10.76 -11.73 -9.55
N ILE A 23 -9.70 -11.75 -8.74
CA ILE A 23 -9.49 -12.79 -7.74
C ILE A 23 -10.61 -12.74 -6.69
N SER A 24 -10.92 -11.56 -6.14
CA SER A 24 -12.00 -11.41 -5.16
C SER A 24 -13.38 -11.74 -5.74
N ALA A 25 -13.67 -11.30 -6.97
CA ALA A 25 -14.90 -11.64 -7.68
C ALA A 25 -15.06 -13.15 -7.92
N ALA A 26 -13.96 -13.86 -8.21
CA ALA A 26 -13.96 -15.32 -8.36
C ALA A 26 -14.18 -16.04 -7.02
N ILE A 27 -13.53 -15.59 -5.94
CA ILE A 27 -13.68 -16.17 -4.60
C ILE A 27 -15.13 -16.03 -4.10
N TRP A 28 -15.77 -14.90 -4.38
CA TRP A 28 -17.13 -14.63 -3.93
C TRP A 28 -18.22 -15.05 -4.92
N GLN A 29 -17.85 -15.83 -5.95
CA GLN A 29 -18.80 -16.44 -6.89
C GLN A 29 -19.77 -15.45 -7.54
N LEU A 30 -19.27 -14.26 -7.91
CA LEU A 30 -20.07 -13.19 -8.53
C LEU A 30 -20.87 -13.67 -9.75
N PHE A 31 -20.35 -14.66 -10.49
CA PHE A 31 -20.97 -15.18 -11.71
C PHE A 31 -22.08 -16.22 -11.48
N THR A 32 -22.28 -16.67 -10.25
CA THR A 32 -23.28 -17.70 -9.91
C THR A 32 -24.52 -17.10 -9.23
N GLU A 33 -24.38 -15.92 -8.61
CA GLU A 33 -25.47 -15.25 -7.91
C GLU A 33 -26.44 -14.57 -8.90
N THR A 34 -27.74 -14.80 -8.72
CA THR A 34 -28.82 -14.20 -9.54
C THR A 34 -29.54 -13.04 -8.83
N GLU A 35 -29.29 -12.85 -7.54
CA GLU A 35 -29.90 -11.80 -6.74
C GLU A 35 -29.17 -10.45 -6.94
N PRO A 36 -29.87 -9.41 -7.44
CA PRO A 36 -29.22 -8.14 -7.78
C PRO A 36 -28.58 -7.45 -6.57
N LEU A 37 -29.21 -7.57 -5.39
CA LEU A 37 -28.71 -6.96 -4.16
C LEU A 37 -27.38 -7.59 -3.71
N LYS A 38 -27.27 -8.93 -3.81
CA LYS A 38 -26.02 -9.65 -3.50
C LYS A 38 -24.92 -9.35 -4.50
N ILE A 39 -25.24 -9.24 -5.80
CA ILE A 39 -24.28 -8.87 -6.84
C ILE A 39 -23.63 -7.52 -6.53
N VAL A 40 -24.45 -6.50 -6.19
CA VAL A 40 -23.94 -5.16 -5.87
C VAL A 40 -23.07 -5.17 -4.62
N LYS A 41 -23.44 -5.95 -3.59
CA LYS A 41 -22.63 -6.13 -2.38
C LYS A 41 -21.27 -6.74 -2.68
N ILE A 42 -21.24 -7.86 -3.40
CA ILE A 42 -19.99 -8.55 -3.79
C ILE A 42 -19.11 -7.61 -4.63
N LEU A 43 -19.71 -6.83 -5.53
CA LEU A 43 -18.99 -5.86 -6.35
C LEU A 43 -18.36 -4.74 -5.51
N SER A 44 -19.13 -4.18 -4.58
CA SER A 44 -18.68 -3.16 -3.63
C SER A 44 -17.47 -3.63 -2.81
N ASP A 45 -17.57 -4.84 -2.25
CA ASP A 45 -16.49 -5.42 -1.44
C ASP A 45 -15.23 -5.65 -2.31
N ALA A 46 -15.42 -5.97 -3.60
CA ALA A 46 -14.33 -6.39 -4.48
C ALA A 46 -13.52 -5.19 -4.97
N PHE A 47 -14.16 -4.03 -5.09
CA PHE A 47 -13.48 -2.76 -5.33
C PHE A 47 -12.85 -2.17 -4.06
N THR A 48 -13.47 -2.39 -2.90
CA THR A 48 -12.99 -1.85 -1.63
C THR A 48 -11.68 -2.51 -1.18
N LEU A 49 -11.54 -3.83 -1.34
CA LEU A 49 -10.33 -4.57 -0.97
C LEU A 49 -9.03 -4.01 -1.60
N PRO A 50 -8.88 -3.90 -2.93
CA PRO A 50 -7.66 -3.36 -3.54
C PRO A 50 -7.47 -1.88 -3.21
N GLY A 51 -8.56 -1.09 -3.07
CA GLY A 51 -8.48 0.31 -2.69
C GLY A 51 -7.86 0.52 -1.31
N VAL A 52 -8.34 -0.21 -0.30
CA VAL A 52 -7.82 -0.16 1.07
C VAL A 52 -6.38 -0.67 1.14
N LEU A 53 -6.05 -1.76 0.44
CA LEU A 53 -4.69 -2.29 0.38
C LEU A 53 -3.70 -1.27 -0.19
N PHE A 54 -4.03 -0.65 -1.32
CA PHE A 54 -3.14 0.32 -1.95
C PHE A 54 -2.99 1.60 -1.13
N ILE A 55 -4.06 2.12 -0.55
CA ILE A 55 -3.98 3.28 0.36
C ILE A 55 -3.16 2.93 1.59
N GLY A 56 -3.38 1.78 2.21
CA GLY A 56 -2.64 1.35 3.40
C GLY A 56 -1.14 1.29 3.16
N ILE A 57 -0.72 0.65 2.07
CA ILE A 57 0.70 0.57 1.69
C ILE A 57 1.26 1.94 1.32
N ALA A 58 0.49 2.77 0.61
CA ALA A 58 0.92 4.12 0.25
C ALA A 58 1.12 5.00 1.50
N VAL A 59 0.16 5.02 2.42
CA VAL A 59 0.24 5.77 3.69
C VAL A 59 1.40 5.26 4.54
N MET A 60 1.60 3.94 4.64
CA MET A 60 2.79 3.37 5.29
C MET A 60 4.09 3.83 4.63
N GLY A 61 4.15 3.85 3.31
CA GLY A 61 5.28 4.38 2.55
C GLY A 61 5.53 5.86 2.84
N TRP A 62 4.48 6.65 2.99
CA TRP A 62 4.58 8.07 3.38
C TRP A 62 5.14 8.25 4.78
N ILE A 63 4.61 7.51 5.76
CA ILE A 63 5.08 7.54 7.15
C ILE A 63 6.56 7.09 7.21
N SER A 64 6.91 6.04 6.47
CA SER A 64 8.29 5.55 6.34
C SER A 64 9.22 6.59 5.71
N SER A 65 8.76 7.35 4.71
CA SER A 65 9.52 8.44 4.10
C SER A 65 9.83 9.61 5.06
N LYS A 66 9.10 9.71 6.17
CA LYS A 66 9.36 10.69 7.24
C LYS A 66 10.31 10.18 8.33
N GLY A 67 10.70 8.89 8.29
CA GLY A 67 11.66 8.33 9.24
C GLY A 67 11.07 7.83 10.53
N THR A 68 9.74 7.76 10.64
CA THR A 68 9.05 7.26 11.83
C THR A 68 9.49 5.83 12.17
N PHE A 69 9.81 5.01 11.17
CA PHE A 69 10.30 3.65 11.36
C PHE A 69 11.83 3.52 11.51
N ASP A 70 12.60 4.62 11.45
CA ASP A 70 14.06 4.55 11.52
C ASP A 70 14.59 4.19 12.90
N ILE A 71 13.86 4.56 13.95
CA ILE A 71 14.18 4.18 15.33
C ILE A 71 14.12 2.64 15.46
N PHE A 72 13.08 2.00 14.94
CA PHE A 72 12.97 0.54 14.94
C PHE A 72 14.12 -0.12 14.16
N GLY A 73 14.46 0.42 12.99
CA GLY A 73 15.58 -0.11 12.19
C GLY A 73 16.94 0.01 12.88
N TYR A 74 17.16 1.08 13.64
CA TYR A 74 18.38 1.27 14.43
C TYR A 74 18.41 0.30 15.63
N SER A 75 17.29 0.15 16.35
CA SER A 75 17.20 -0.77 17.48
C SER A 75 17.42 -2.22 17.07
N VAL A 76 16.81 -2.68 15.97
CA VAL A 76 17.02 -4.04 15.45
C VAL A 76 18.49 -4.24 15.06
N ARG A 77 19.12 -3.26 14.40
CA ARG A 77 20.56 -3.33 14.08
C ARG A 77 21.41 -3.46 15.34
N GLY A 78 21.12 -2.66 16.37
CA GLY A 78 21.78 -2.76 17.68
C GLY A 78 21.62 -4.13 18.33
N LEU A 79 20.44 -4.74 18.25
CA LEU A 79 20.20 -6.11 18.75
C LEU A 79 21.03 -7.15 18.00
N PHE A 80 21.17 -7.03 16.67
CA PHE A 80 22.02 -7.92 15.89
C PHE A 80 23.52 -7.69 16.13
N ASP A 81 23.92 -6.46 16.41
CA ASP A 81 25.32 -6.12 16.73
C ASP A 81 25.76 -6.73 18.08
N LEU A 82 24.84 -6.93 19.03
CA LEU A 82 25.11 -7.69 20.28
C LEU A 82 25.47 -9.16 20.02
N TRP A 83 25.02 -9.73 18.91
CA TRP A 83 25.31 -11.10 18.52
C TRP A 83 26.64 -11.24 17.77
N LYS A 84 27.24 -10.14 17.31
CA LYS A 84 28.55 -10.12 16.65
C LYS A 84 29.65 -9.85 17.68
N LYS A 85 30.58 -10.81 17.81
CA LYS A 85 31.69 -10.79 18.77
C LYS A 85 32.74 -9.67 18.53
N GLU A 86 32.60 -8.88 17.48
CA GLU A 86 33.63 -7.99 16.92
C GLU A 86 33.18 -6.52 16.77
N SER A 87 32.21 -6.07 17.58
CA SER A 87 31.73 -4.67 17.54
C SER A 87 32.63 -3.74 18.39
N TYR A 88 33.90 -3.59 18.01
CA TYR A 88 34.83 -2.60 18.60
C TYR A 88 34.96 -1.32 17.74
N TYR A 89 34.32 -1.27 16.57
CA TYR A 89 34.39 -0.13 15.66
C TYR A 89 33.16 0.77 15.79
N LYS A 90 33.39 1.98 16.32
CA LYS A 90 32.54 3.18 16.23
C LYS A 90 31.05 2.88 16.02
N THR A 91 30.31 2.73 17.11
CA THR A 91 28.85 2.77 17.07
C THR A 91 28.44 4.09 16.41
N GLU A 92 27.95 4.03 15.17
CA GLU A 92 27.39 5.21 14.51
C GLU A 92 26.31 5.80 15.43
N SER A 93 26.41 7.11 15.69
CA SER A 93 25.36 7.81 16.40
C SER A 93 24.05 7.63 15.65
N PHE A 94 22.93 7.52 16.38
CA PHE A 94 21.60 7.50 15.77
C PHE A 94 21.41 8.66 14.77
N TYR A 95 22.04 9.81 15.05
CA TYR A 95 22.06 10.95 14.16
C TYR A 95 22.70 10.63 12.79
N ASP A 96 23.91 10.04 12.79
CA ASP A 96 24.63 9.68 11.57
C ASP A 96 23.87 8.60 10.77
N TYR A 97 23.26 7.64 11.47
CA TYR A 97 22.40 6.64 10.87
C TYR A 97 21.20 7.28 10.16
N ARG A 98 20.54 8.27 10.79
CA ARG A 98 19.38 8.95 10.24
C ARG A 98 19.74 9.79 9.02
N VAL A 99 20.84 10.56 9.08
CA VAL A 99 21.33 11.38 7.96
C VAL A 99 21.65 10.50 6.74
N LYS A 100 22.37 9.39 6.93
CA LYS A 100 22.69 8.45 5.85
C LYS A 100 21.45 7.78 5.24
N LYS A 101 20.41 7.54 6.05
CA LYS A 101 19.14 7.01 5.56
C LYS A 101 18.34 8.07 4.81
N ASP A 102 18.28 9.29 5.32
CA ASP A 102 17.59 10.44 4.69
C ASP A 102 18.14 10.69 3.27
N GLU A 103 19.46 10.67 3.10
CA GLU A 103 20.11 10.82 1.78
C GLU A 103 19.70 9.73 0.77
N LYS A 104 19.36 8.54 1.25
CA LYS A 104 18.95 7.39 0.42
C LYS A 104 17.44 7.22 0.35
N ARG A 105 16.64 8.08 1.01
CA ARG A 105 15.19 7.93 1.03
C ARG A 105 14.62 8.10 -0.36
N LYS A 106 13.78 7.14 -0.74
CA LYS A 106 13.02 7.21 -1.98
C LYS A 106 11.88 8.23 -1.81
N PRO A 107 11.57 9.01 -2.85
CA PRO A 107 10.45 9.93 -2.82
C PRO A 107 9.13 9.16 -2.65
N PHE A 108 8.13 9.86 -2.12
CA PHE A 108 6.81 9.32 -1.89
C PHE A 108 6.15 8.83 -3.18
N ASN A 109 5.60 7.61 -3.16
CA ASN A 109 4.94 6.98 -4.31
C ASN A 109 3.51 7.52 -4.49
N LEU A 110 3.39 8.76 -4.95
CA LEU A 110 2.11 9.40 -5.31
C LEU A 110 1.21 8.56 -6.24
N PRO A 111 1.74 7.86 -7.28
CA PRO A 111 0.90 7.08 -8.18
C PRO A 111 0.09 5.99 -7.47
N MET A 112 0.69 5.33 -6.48
CA MET A 112 0.04 4.25 -5.74
C MET A 112 -1.10 4.78 -4.87
N LEU A 113 -0.92 5.94 -4.24
CA LEU A 113 -1.96 6.58 -3.43
C LEU A 113 -3.15 7.01 -4.30
N LEU A 114 -2.89 7.64 -5.45
CA LEU A 114 -3.95 8.10 -6.34
C LEU A 114 -4.76 6.93 -6.92
N VAL A 115 -4.10 5.85 -7.33
CA VAL A 115 -4.78 4.64 -7.81
C VAL A 115 -5.61 4.00 -6.70
N GLY A 116 -5.05 3.86 -5.49
CA GLY A 116 -5.81 3.35 -4.34
C GLY A 116 -7.03 4.20 -3.99
N CYS A 117 -6.90 5.53 -3.99
CA CYS A 117 -8.04 6.44 -3.82
C CYS A 117 -9.11 6.25 -4.91
N GLY A 118 -8.72 6.08 -6.18
CA GLY A 118 -9.68 5.82 -7.25
C GLY A 118 -10.49 4.55 -7.01
N PHE A 119 -9.83 3.45 -6.68
CA PHE A 119 -10.50 2.17 -6.38
C PHE A 119 -11.40 2.26 -5.13
N LEU A 120 -10.93 2.91 -4.06
CA LEU A 120 -11.73 3.06 -2.84
C LEU A 120 -12.94 3.97 -3.09
N LEU A 121 -12.80 5.07 -3.83
CA LEU A 121 -13.93 5.93 -4.20
C LEU A 121 -15.00 5.16 -4.98
N ILE A 122 -14.60 4.33 -5.93
CA ILE A 122 -15.54 3.48 -6.69
C ILE A 122 -16.23 2.47 -5.76
N GLY A 123 -15.48 1.79 -4.89
CA GLY A 123 -16.03 0.88 -3.89
C GLY A 123 -17.04 1.57 -2.97
N ALA A 124 -16.68 2.73 -2.41
CA ALA A 124 -17.53 3.51 -1.52
C ALA A 124 -18.81 3.99 -2.20
N LEU A 125 -18.74 4.43 -3.46
CA LEU A 125 -19.93 4.80 -4.24
C LEU A 125 -20.87 3.61 -4.42
N LEU A 126 -20.33 2.41 -4.71
CA LEU A 126 -21.12 1.18 -4.80
C LEU A 126 -21.73 0.79 -3.45
N THR A 127 -21.01 0.98 -2.34
CA THR A 127 -21.53 0.73 -0.98
C THR A 127 -22.68 1.68 -0.65
N VAL A 128 -22.56 2.96 -0.97
CA VAL A 128 -23.62 3.95 -0.76
C VAL A 128 -24.83 3.63 -1.63
N ALA A 129 -24.62 3.23 -2.89
CA ALA A 129 -25.72 2.80 -3.77
C ALA A 129 -26.43 1.54 -3.26
N PHE A 130 -25.69 0.57 -2.70
CA PHE A 130 -26.26 -0.60 -2.03
C PHE A 130 -27.16 -0.18 -0.85
N LEU A 131 -26.66 0.70 0.02
CA LEU A 131 -27.39 1.16 1.21
C LEU A 131 -28.64 1.98 0.87
N LEU A 132 -28.70 2.60 -0.31
CA LEU A 132 -29.88 3.30 -0.81
C LEU A 132 -30.92 2.38 -1.47
N MET A 133 -30.54 1.14 -1.83
CA MET A 133 -31.43 0.13 -2.43
C MET A 133 -32.01 -0.87 -1.41
N GLU A 134 -31.44 -0.94 -0.21
CA GLU A 134 -31.94 -1.69 0.96
C GLU A 134 -33.06 -0.91 1.67
#